data_AF-A0A2N1PIX3-F1
#
_entry.id   AF-A0A2N1PIX3-F1
#
_cell.length_a   1.000
_cell.length_b   1.000
_cell.length_c   1.000
_cell.angle_alpha   90.00
_cell.angle_beta   90.00
_cell.angle_gamma   90.00
#
_symmetry.space_group_name_H-M   'P 1'
#
loop_
_entity.id
_entity.type
_entity.pdbx_description
1 polymer ?
#
loop_
_entity_poly.entity_id
_entity_poly.type
_entity_poly.pdbx_seq_one_letter_code
_entity_poly.pdbx_strand_id
1 'polypeptide(L)'
;MTLEAFFKTLKKSGHKDLLKALSLLKLAANGELPKNSDLVKKLQGKHIDGIFEFRANSIRIFWFYDGNNIICTHGIIKKTDKTPKKEIEYANSVKARYGDEKQRKQGRE
;
A
#
# COMPACT_ATOMS: atom_id res chain seq x y z
N MET A 1 9.57 -2.85 7.95
CA MET A 1 8.99 -1.82 8.83
C MET A 1 7.48 -1.85 8.63
N THR A 2 6.68 -1.84 9.71
CA THR A 2 5.21 -1.80 9.58
C THR A 2 4.75 -0.44 9.06
N LEU A 3 3.55 -0.36 8.49
CA LEU A 3 2.98 0.89 8.01
C LEU A 3 2.82 1.93 9.14
N GLU A 4 2.43 1.48 10.33
CA GLU A 4 2.33 2.34 11.52
C GLU A 4 3.68 2.94 11.92
N ALA A 5 4.73 2.11 11.98
CA ALA A 5 6.08 2.57 12.28
C ALA A 5 6.61 3.54 11.22
N PHE A 6 6.25 3.32 9.95
CA PHE A 6 6.55 4.23 8.86
C PHE A 6 5.92 5.61 9.07
N PHE A 7 4.60 5.68 9.33
CA PHE A 7 3.92 6.95 9.59
C PHE A 7 4.41 7.65 10.86
N LYS A 8 4.73 6.90 11.92
CA LYS A 8 5.37 7.47 13.12
C LYS A 8 6.71 8.12 12.80
N THR A 9 7.50 7.50 11.92
CA THR A 9 8.78 8.04 11.47
C THR A 9 8.59 9.32 10.65
N LEU A 10 7.65 9.32 9.70
CA LEU A 10 7.31 10.52 8.89
C LEU A 10 6.81 11.68 9.75
N LYS A 11 5.97 11.39 10.75
CA LYS A 11 5.47 12.40 11.69
C LYS A 11 6.61 12.99 12.51
N LYS A 12 7.53 12.15 13.01
CA LYS A 12 8.69 12.60 13.79
C LYS A 12 9.65 13.46 12.96
N SER A 13 9.83 13.15 11.68
CA SER A 13 10.69 13.93 10.79
C SER A 13 10.05 15.17 10.19
N GLY A 14 8.75 15.41 10.43
CA GLY A 14 8.03 16.54 9.83
C GLY A 14 7.93 16.45 8.30
N HIS A 15 7.85 15.24 7.75
CA HIS A 15 7.93 15.04 6.31
C HIS A 15 6.81 15.75 5.53
N LYS A 16 7.17 16.66 4.61
CA LYS A 16 6.22 17.52 3.87
C LYS A 16 5.09 16.77 3.15
N ASP A 17 5.36 15.56 2.66
CA ASP A 17 4.39 14.76 1.91
C ASP A 17 3.43 13.95 2.80
N LEU A 18 3.59 13.99 4.13
CA LEU A 18 2.77 13.24 5.09
C LEU A 18 1.28 13.55 4.92
N LEU A 19 0.91 14.83 4.82
CA LEU A 19 -0.49 15.24 4.70
C LEU A 19 -1.14 14.68 3.43
N LYS A 20 -0.40 14.66 2.31
CA LYS A 20 -0.89 14.10 1.04
C LYS A 20 -1.03 12.57 1.10
N ALA A 21 -0.13 11.89 1.80
CA ALA A 21 -0.26 10.45 2.02
C ALA A 21 -1.51 10.13 2.87
N LEU A 22 -1.73 10.89 3.95
CA LEU A 22 -2.91 10.73 4.81
C LEU A 22 -4.20 11.07 4.07
N SER A 23 -4.22 12.09 3.21
CA SER A 23 -5.41 12.44 2.44
C SER A 23 -5.82 11.31 1.48
N LEU A 24 -4.86 10.65 0.82
CA LEU A 24 -5.15 9.50 -0.04
C LEU A 24 -5.73 8.32 0.75
N LEU A 25 -5.18 8.02 1.93
CA LEU A 25 -5.71 6.97 2.80
C LEU A 25 -7.12 7.32 3.30
N LYS A 26 -7.39 8.59 3.62
CA LYS A 26 -8.72 9.04 4.06
C LYS A 26 -9.76 8.90 2.95
N LEU A 27 -9.41 9.28 1.72
CA LEU A 27 -10.28 9.06 0.55
C LEU A 27 -10.58 7.57 0.38
N ALA A 28 -9.52 6.74 0.40
CA ALA A 28 -9.66 5.30 0.27
C ALA A 28 -10.55 4.67 1.35
N ALA A 29 -10.45 5.14 2.60
CA ALA A 29 -11.29 4.70 3.71
C ALA A 29 -12.77 5.09 3.53
N ASN A 30 -13.05 6.17 2.79
CA ASN A 30 -14.41 6.57 2.42
C ASN A 30 -14.93 5.83 1.17
N GLY A 31 -14.16 4.90 0.59
CA GLY A 31 -14.50 4.23 -0.66
C GLY A 31 -14.26 5.09 -1.90
N GLU A 32 -13.61 6.26 -1.75
CA GLU A 32 -13.28 7.16 -2.83
C GLU A 32 -11.84 6.93 -3.28
N LEU A 33 -11.65 6.46 -4.52
CA LEU A 33 -10.32 6.35 -5.10
C LEU A 33 -10.15 7.33 -6.25
N PRO A 34 -9.08 8.14 -6.24
CA PRO A 34 -8.74 8.95 -7.38
C PRO A 34 -8.59 8.07 -8.63
N LYS A 35 -9.28 8.44 -9.71
CA LYS A 35 -9.13 7.78 -11.01
C LYS A 35 -7.80 8.13 -11.70
N ASN A 36 -7.04 9.09 -11.13
CA ASN A 36 -5.77 9.54 -11.66
C ASN A 36 -4.64 8.52 -11.36
N SER A 37 -4.01 8.02 -12.43
CA SER A 37 -2.87 7.09 -12.38
C SER A 37 -1.63 7.67 -11.68
N ASP A 38 -1.54 8.99 -11.56
CA ASP A 38 -0.50 9.69 -10.81
C ASP A 38 -0.66 9.56 -9.30
N LEU A 39 -1.88 9.30 -8.81
CA LEU A 39 -2.20 9.16 -7.40
C LEU A 39 -2.45 7.70 -7.00
N VAL A 40 -3.04 6.92 -7.90
CA VAL A 40 -3.32 5.50 -7.71
C VAL A 40 -2.85 4.74 -8.93
N LYS A 41 -1.83 3.91 -8.78
CA LYS A 41 -1.32 3.09 -9.89
C LYS A 41 -1.52 1.61 -9.61
N LYS A 42 -2.14 0.90 -10.54
CA LYS A 42 -2.09 -0.56 -10.59
C LYS A 42 -0.71 -0.99 -11.08
N LEU A 43 0.01 -1.79 -10.30
CA LEU A 43 1.29 -2.33 -10.72
C LEU A 43 1.05 -3.49 -11.70
N GLN A 44 1.85 -3.54 -12.76
CA GLN A 44 1.74 -4.54 -13.83
C GLN A 44 3.08 -5.27 -14.01
N GLY A 45 3.02 -6.58 -14.20
CA GLY A 45 4.19 -7.43 -14.46
C GLY A 45 3.88 -8.90 -14.30
N LYS A 46 4.76 -9.76 -14.82
CA LYS A 46 4.58 -11.23 -14.86
C LYS A 46 4.32 -11.87 -13.49
N HIS A 47 4.79 -11.24 -12.41
CA HIS A 47 4.65 -11.72 -11.03
C HIS A 47 3.93 -10.72 -10.13
N ILE A 48 3.12 -9.83 -10.70
CA ILE A 48 2.35 -8.85 -9.93
C ILE A 48 0.88 -9.20 -10.04
N ASP A 49 0.29 -9.63 -8.93
CA ASP A 49 -1.12 -9.96 -8.89
C ASP A 49 -1.90 -9.03 -7.96
N GLY A 50 -2.66 -8.12 -8.55
CA GLY A 50 -3.60 -7.27 -7.82
C GLY A 50 -2.96 -6.33 -6.79
N ILE A 51 -1.71 -5.93 -6.98
CA ILE A 51 -1.03 -4.93 -6.15
C ILE A 51 -1.20 -3.53 -6.76
N PHE A 52 -1.50 -2.58 -5.90
CA PHE A 52 -1.71 -1.17 -6.21
C PHE A 52 -0.77 -0.30 -5.36
N GLU A 53 -0.56 0.92 -5.83
CA GLU A 53 0.35 1.89 -5.25
C GLU A 53 -0.36 3.24 -5.09
N PHE A 54 -0.48 3.73 -3.85
CA PHE A 54 -0.77 5.14 -3.60
C PHE A 54 0.49 5.98 -3.77
N ARG A 55 0.37 7.11 -4.45
CA ARG A 55 1.47 7.99 -4.84
C ARG A 55 1.27 9.38 -4.26
N ALA A 56 1.95 9.65 -3.15
CA ALA A 56 1.97 10.96 -2.51
C ALA A 56 3.34 11.61 -2.68
N ASN A 57 3.58 12.20 -3.85
CA ASN A 57 4.84 12.86 -4.23
C ASN A 57 6.05 11.90 -4.10
N SER A 58 6.79 11.93 -2.98
CA SER A 58 7.88 11.00 -2.70
C SER A 58 7.44 9.73 -1.97
N ILE A 59 6.30 9.74 -1.29
CA ILE A 59 5.80 8.58 -0.53
C ILE A 59 5.08 7.62 -1.48
N ARG A 60 5.32 6.32 -1.29
CA ARG A 60 4.58 5.23 -1.92
C ARG A 60 4.01 4.32 -0.83
N ILE A 61 2.74 3.94 -0.97
CA ILE A 61 2.09 2.96 -0.09
C ILE A 61 1.54 1.85 -0.96
N PHE A 62 1.92 0.60 -0.65
CA PHE A 62 1.51 -0.57 -1.40
C PHE A 62 0.32 -1.24 -0.75
N TRP A 63 -0.67 -1.59 -1.55
CA TRP A 63 -1.92 -2.13 -1.05
C TRP A 63 -2.57 -3.09 -2.06
N PHE A 64 -3.54 -3.87 -1.60
CA PHE A 64 -4.34 -4.76 -2.44
C PHE A 64 -5.79 -4.78 -1.95
N TYR A 65 -6.70 -5.27 -2.80
CA TYR A 65 -8.10 -5.45 -2.43
C TYR A 65 -8.35 -6.79 -1.76
N ASP A 66 -9.18 -6.78 -0.72
CA ASP A 66 -9.85 -7.96 -0.17
C ASP A 66 -11.38 -7.68 -0.12
N GLY A 67 -12.09 -8.10 -1.16
CA GLY A 67 -13.47 -7.69 -1.39
C GLY A 67 -13.56 -6.17 -1.53
N ASN A 68 -14.35 -5.53 -0.66
CA ASN A 68 -14.51 -4.07 -0.61
C ASN A 68 -13.44 -3.38 0.26
N ASN A 69 -12.55 -4.15 0.91
CA ASN A 69 -11.54 -3.62 1.80
C ASN A 69 -10.23 -3.34 1.06
N ILE A 70 -9.54 -2.28 1.48
CA ILE A 70 -8.18 -1.96 1.04
C ILE A 70 -7.21 -2.37 2.14
N ILE A 71 -6.33 -3.33 1.84
CA ILE A 71 -5.32 -3.81 2.77
C ILE A 71 -3.98 -3.18 2.40
N CYS A 72 -3.48 -2.28 3.26
CA CYS A 72 -2.17 -1.66 3.08
C CYS A 72 -1.07 -2.54 3.68
N THR A 73 -0.02 -2.81 2.90
CA THR A 73 1.08 -3.69 3.30
C THR A 73 2.20 -2.91 4.00
N HIS A 74 2.78 -1.92 3.31
CA HIS A 74 3.89 -1.10 3.78
C HIS A 74 3.99 0.20 2.98
N GLY A 75 4.79 1.13 3.50
CA GLY A 75 5.10 2.40 2.84
C GLY A 75 6.59 2.63 2.75
N ILE A 76 7.01 3.36 1.71
CA ILE A 76 8.40 3.76 1.47
C ILE A 76 8.48 5.23 1.05
N ILE A 77 9.65 5.82 1.23
CA ILE A 77 10.04 7.06 0.56
C ILE A 77 10.82 6.67 -0.70
N LYS A 78 10.32 7.06 -1.87
CA LYS A 78 10.96 6.73 -3.14
C LYS A 78 12.36 7.35 -3.19
N LYS A 79 13.35 6.55 -3.56
CA LYS A 79 14.71 7.01 -3.89
C LYS A 79 14.91 7.15 -5.39
N THR A 80 14.15 6.39 -6.17
CA THR A 80 14.16 6.34 -7.63
C THR A 80 12.75 6.50 -8.17
N ASP A 81 12.62 6.82 -9.46
CA ASP A 81 11.30 6.96 -10.07
C ASP A 81 10.60 5.62 -10.31
N LYS A 82 11.39 4.57 -10.58
CA LYS A 82 10.90 3.20 -10.67
C LYS A 82 10.70 2.60 -9.28
N THR A 83 9.57 1.92 -9.11
CA THR A 83 9.26 1.09 -7.94
C THR A 83 10.26 -0.09 -7.89
N PRO A 84 11.06 -0.25 -6.82
CA PRO A 84 12.00 -1.35 -6.72
C PRO A 84 11.28 -2.71 -6.70
N LYS A 85 11.82 -3.70 -7.43
CA LYS A 85 11.23 -5.04 -7.53
C LYS A 85 11.02 -5.72 -6.16
N LYS A 86 11.94 -5.48 -5.22
CA LYS A 86 11.89 -6.01 -3.86
C LYS A 86 10.62 -5.60 -3.10
N GLU A 87 10.15 -4.36 -3.28
CA GLU A 87 8.95 -3.86 -2.58
C GLU A 87 7.68 -4.52 -3.14
N ILE A 88 7.68 -4.84 -4.43
CA ILE A 88 6.61 -5.60 -5.10
C ILE A 88 6.58 -7.04 -4.60
N GLU A 89 7.75 -7.69 -4.54
CA GLU A 89 7.88 -9.05 -3.99
C GLU A 89 7.44 -9.11 -2.53
N TYR A 90 7.80 -8.09 -1.73
CA TYR A 90 7.34 -7.98 -0.35
C TYR A 90 5.82 -7.82 -0.26
N ALA A 91 5.22 -6.92 -1.04
CA ALA A 91 3.76 -6.74 -1.09
C ALA A 91 3.03 -8.06 -1.43
N ASN A 92 3.52 -8.80 -2.42
CA ASN A 92 2.96 -10.11 -2.79
C ASN A 92 3.07 -11.13 -1.65
N SER A 93 4.22 -11.21 -0.97
CA SER A 93 4.38 -12.13 0.17
C SER A 93 3.44 -11.80 1.33
N VAL A 94 3.19 -10.51 1.59
CA VAL A 94 2.22 -10.07 2.60
C VAL A 94 0.80 -10.44 2.18
N LYS A 95 0.42 -10.25 0.91
CA LYS A 95 -0.88 -10.65 0.37
C LYS A 95 -1.11 -12.16 0.50
N ALA A 96 -0.11 -12.98 0.13
CA ALA A 96 -0.19 -14.43 0.26
C ALA A 96 -0.40 -14.87 1.72
N ARG A 97 0.43 -14.35 2.63
CA ARG A 97 0.31 -14.63 4.07
C ARG A 97 -1.05 -14.22 4.64
N TYR A 98 -1.55 -13.05 4.24
CA TYR A 98 -2.89 -12.58 4.63
C TYR A 98 -3.99 -13.55 4.17
N GLY A 99 -3.90 -14.04 2.92
CA GLY A 99 -4.83 -15.04 2.37
C GLY A 99 -4.81 -16.35 3.16
N ASP A 100 -3.61 -16.87 3.47
CA ASP A 100 -3.46 -18.10 4.25
C ASP A 100 -4.02 -17.97 5.67
N GLU A 101 -3.74 -16.83 6.34
CA GLU A 101 -4.26 -16.52 7.67
C GLU A 101 -5.80 -16.38 7.66
N LYS A 102 -6.37 -15.79 6.60
CA LYS A 102 -7.82 -15.64 6.44
C LYS A 102 -8.52 -17.00 6.26
N GLN A 103 -7.98 -17.87 5.41
CA GLN A 103 -8.53 -19.22 5.20
C GLN A 103 -8.49 -20.06 6.48
N ARG A 104 -7.38 -20.00 7.24
CA ARG A 104 -7.25 -20.71 8.53
C ARG A 104 -8.27 -20.26 9.57
N LYS A 105 -8.73 -19.01 9.52
CA LYS A 105 -9.75 -18.48 10.44
C LYS A 105 -11.16 -18.92 10.02
N GLN A 106 -11.45 -18.95 8.71
CA GLN A 106 -12.75 -19.35 8.18
C GLN A 106 -13.04 -20.85 8.35
N GLY A 107 -12.01 -21.71 8.41
CA GLY A 107 -12.18 -23.14 8.68
C GLY A 107 -12.28 -23.52 10.17
N ARG A 108 -12.40 -22.55 11.08
CA ARG A 108 -12.51 -22.75 12.54
C ARG A 108 -13.86 -22.30 13.12
N GLU A 109 -14.78 -21.88 12.26
CA GLU A 109 -16.18 -21.57 12.57
C GLU A 109 -17.07 -22.72 12.06
#